data_AF-A0A061HJ84-F1
#
_entry.id   AF-A0A061HJ84-F1
#
_cell.length_a   1.000
_cell.length_b   1.000
_cell.length_c   1.000
_cell.angle_alpha   90.00
_cell.angle_beta   90.00
_cell.angle_gamma   90.00
#
_symmetry.space_group_name_H-M   'P 1'
#
loop_
_entity.id
_entity.type
_entity.pdbx_description
1 polymer ?
#
loop_
_entity_poly.entity_id
_entity_poly.type
_entity_poly.pdbx_seq_one_letter_code
_entity_poly.pdbx_strand_id
1 'polypeptide(L)'
;MQKLLIDQDMGFKQPLISAKTLSQEDKCSTNNLIRLAYRGLISVSGAFRFLAPQNNEAQLKVVMDKPTSLLDLMYTPDLHGLLKEKNSNKLLLWYFGRLHIFKKALRSEIWYPETQIDLEKENGATLLNFIRKHTKIIEKLDKVVESSGASGGFGELCRSILCRAEWRRTISIKVAEINSLTMPAFSKIDPKILKSTS
;
A
#
# COMPACT_ATOMS: atom_id res chain seq x y z
N MET A 1 -41.60 -37.99 34.12
CA MET A 1 -41.42 -37.55 32.72
C MET A 1 -40.89 -36.12 32.77
N GLN A 2 -39.59 -35.92 32.54
CA GLN A 2 -38.99 -35.37 31.29
C GLN A 2 -39.57 -34.00 30.92
N LYS A 3 -38.79 -32.94 30.70
CA LYS A 3 -37.42 -32.82 30.16
C LYS A 3 -36.80 -31.48 30.57
N LEU A 4 -35.56 -31.51 31.04
CA LEU A 4 -34.61 -30.40 30.96
C LEU A 4 -34.18 -30.25 29.48
N LEU A 5 -34.25 -29.03 28.94
CA LEU A 5 -33.52 -28.62 27.74
C LEU A 5 -32.58 -27.49 28.16
N ILE A 6 -31.31 -27.85 28.32
CA ILE A 6 -30.20 -26.92 28.44
C ILE A 6 -29.67 -26.79 27.00
N ASP A 7 -29.95 -25.68 26.34
CA ASP A 7 -29.20 -25.29 25.15
C ASP A 7 -27.85 -24.73 25.61
N GLN A 8 -26.83 -25.59 25.57
CA GLN A 8 -25.44 -25.15 25.60
C GLN A 8 -25.05 -24.73 24.19
N ASP A 9 -25.09 -23.42 23.94
CA ASP A 9 -24.36 -22.81 22.82
C ASP A 9 -22.85 -22.91 23.10
N MET A 10 -22.24 -24.02 22.69
CA MET A 10 -20.79 -24.17 22.68
C MET A 10 -20.22 -23.38 21.51
N GLY A 11 -20.10 -22.07 21.69
CA GLY A 11 -19.26 -21.23 20.85
C GLY A 11 -17.80 -21.71 20.94
N PHE A 12 -17.38 -22.57 20.01
CA PHE A 12 -15.98 -22.87 19.78
C PHE A 12 -15.28 -21.55 19.42
N LYS A 13 -14.68 -20.89 20.41
CA LYS A 13 -13.69 -19.83 20.16
C LYS A 13 -12.56 -20.51 19.41
N GLN A 14 -12.49 -20.28 18.10
CA GLN A 14 -11.35 -20.74 17.31
C GLN A 14 -10.05 -20.35 18.02
N PRO A 15 -9.10 -21.29 18.19
CA PRO A 15 -7.85 -20.97 18.84
C PRO A 15 -7.16 -19.85 18.07
N LEU A 16 -6.80 -18.80 18.81
CA LEU A 16 -6.16 -17.63 18.25
C LEU A 16 -4.73 -18.03 17.86
N ILE A 17 -4.46 -18.25 16.57
CA ILE A 17 -3.16 -18.75 16.11
C ILE A 17 -2.16 -17.60 16.07
N SER A 18 -1.03 -17.73 16.76
CA SER A 18 0.02 -16.70 16.83
C SER A 18 1.00 -16.81 15.66
N ALA A 19 1.35 -15.68 15.04
CA ALA A 19 2.41 -15.60 14.04
C ALA A 19 3.76 -16.01 14.64
N LYS A 20 4.05 -15.62 15.88
CA LYS A 20 5.26 -16.06 16.60
C LYS A 20 5.35 -17.58 16.68
N THR A 21 4.24 -18.28 16.97
CA THR A 21 4.19 -19.74 17.02
C THR A 21 4.36 -20.37 15.63
N LEU A 22 3.68 -19.84 14.62
CA LEU A 22 3.79 -20.34 13.23
C LEU A 22 5.19 -20.14 12.62
N SER A 23 5.90 -19.10 13.06
CA SER A 23 7.28 -18.82 12.66
C SER A 23 8.34 -19.58 13.47
N GLN A 24 7.95 -20.47 14.38
CA GLN A 24 8.92 -21.38 15.01
C GLN A 24 9.49 -22.32 13.95
N GLU A 25 10.79 -22.63 14.08
CA GLU A 25 11.52 -23.55 13.19
C GLU A 25 11.53 -23.11 11.70
N ASP A 26 11.36 -21.81 11.42
CA ASP A 26 11.36 -21.22 10.07
C ASP A 26 10.34 -21.82 9.09
N LYS A 27 9.33 -22.55 9.59
CA LYS A 27 8.28 -23.18 8.76
C LYS A 27 7.38 -22.18 8.05
N CYS A 28 7.06 -21.06 8.69
CA CYS A 28 6.21 -20.01 8.13
C CYS A 28 6.71 -18.62 8.49
N SER A 29 7.32 -17.92 7.53
CA SER A 29 7.75 -16.53 7.74
C SER A 29 6.56 -15.57 7.85
N THR A 30 6.76 -14.43 8.52
CA THR A 30 5.72 -13.39 8.58
C THR A 30 5.33 -12.86 7.20
N ASN A 31 6.26 -12.86 6.25
CA ASN A 31 6.00 -12.54 4.84
C ASN A 31 5.03 -13.54 4.20
N ASN A 32 5.19 -14.84 4.47
CA ASN A 32 4.24 -15.85 3.98
C ASN A 32 2.84 -15.63 4.56
N LEU A 33 2.73 -15.32 5.85
CA LEU A 33 1.44 -15.02 6.49
C LEU A 33 0.77 -13.80 5.85
N ILE A 34 1.52 -12.72 5.62
CA ILE A 34 0.99 -11.52 4.97
C ILE A 34 0.58 -11.82 3.52
N ARG A 35 1.36 -12.61 2.78
CA ARG A 35 1.01 -13.05 1.41
C ARG A 35 -0.28 -13.88 1.39
N LEU A 36 -0.47 -14.78 2.35
CA LEU A 36 -1.70 -15.55 2.50
C LEU A 36 -2.90 -14.64 2.83
N ALA A 37 -2.70 -13.67 3.71
CA ALA A 37 -3.71 -12.69 4.08
C ALA A 37 -4.09 -11.80 2.89
N TYR A 38 -3.10 -11.36 2.11
CA TYR A 38 -3.32 -10.59 0.88
C TYR A 38 -4.11 -11.38 -0.17
N ARG A 39 -3.91 -12.69 -0.25
CA ARG A 39 -4.69 -13.60 -1.11
C ARG A 39 -6.08 -13.93 -0.55
N GLY A 40 -6.44 -13.39 0.62
CA GLY A 40 -7.70 -13.67 1.29
C GLY A 40 -7.82 -15.09 1.88
N LEU A 41 -6.72 -15.84 1.99
CA LEU A 41 -6.75 -17.21 2.52
C LEU A 41 -6.81 -17.25 4.05
N ILE A 42 -6.32 -16.20 4.70
CA ILE A 42 -6.38 -16.03 6.15
C ILE A 42 -6.81 -14.60 6.50
N SER A 43 -7.35 -14.40 7.69
CA SER A 43 -7.54 -13.09 8.31
C SER A 43 -6.40 -12.81 9.28
N VAL A 44 -6.02 -11.54 9.42
CA VAL A 44 -4.97 -11.13 10.37
C VAL A 44 -5.48 -10.13 11.41
N SER A 45 -4.90 -10.20 12.60
CA SER A 45 -5.17 -9.30 13.72
C SER A 45 -3.89 -8.95 14.48
N GLY A 46 -3.97 -8.19 15.57
CA GLY A 46 -2.80 -7.81 16.37
C GLY A 46 -2.08 -6.56 15.87
N ALA A 47 -0.88 -6.33 16.42
CA ALA A 47 -0.14 -5.09 16.24
C ALA A 47 0.23 -4.83 14.78
N PHE A 48 0.63 -5.87 14.03
CA PHE A 48 1.10 -5.73 12.64
C PHE A 48 0.02 -6.04 11.59
N ARG A 49 -1.26 -6.04 11.98
CA ARG A 49 -2.39 -6.34 11.07
C ARG A 49 -2.50 -5.39 9.88
N PHE A 50 -2.00 -4.16 10.03
CA PHE A 50 -2.10 -3.12 9.01
C PHE A 50 -1.28 -3.41 7.74
N LEU A 51 -0.42 -4.44 7.77
CA LEU A 51 0.36 -4.86 6.60
C LEU A 51 -0.44 -5.72 5.62
N ALA A 52 -1.67 -6.10 5.94
CA ALA A 52 -2.51 -6.89 5.03
C ALA A 52 -3.92 -6.30 4.90
N PRO A 53 -4.63 -6.64 3.81
CA PRO A 53 -6.06 -6.38 3.67
C PRO A 53 -6.86 -6.90 4.85
N GLN A 54 -7.99 -6.24 5.13
CA GLN A 54 -8.97 -6.79 6.05
C GLN A 54 -9.83 -7.82 5.33
N ASN A 55 -9.75 -9.07 5.76
CA ASN A 55 -10.67 -10.11 5.33
C ASN A 55 -11.35 -10.69 6.57
N ASN A 56 -12.61 -10.35 6.82
CA ASN A 56 -13.36 -10.87 7.96
C ASN A 56 -14.03 -12.22 7.67
N GLU A 57 -14.03 -12.66 6.41
CA GLU A 57 -14.69 -13.90 5.97
C GLU A 57 -13.75 -15.11 5.98
N ALA A 58 -12.44 -14.88 6.07
CA ALA A 58 -11.47 -15.97 6.13
C ALA A 58 -11.64 -16.80 7.42
N GLN A 59 -11.79 -18.11 7.25
CA GLN A 59 -12.04 -19.07 8.33
C GLN A 59 -10.85 -19.21 9.30
N LEU A 60 -9.64 -18.92 8.83
CA LEU A 60 -8.42 -19.00 9.63
C LEU A 60 -7.99 -17.60 10.05
N LYS A 61 -7.83 -17.38 11.36
CA LYS A 61 -7.37 -16.11 11.93
C LYS A 61 -6.01 -16.24 12.57
N VAL A 62 -5.09 -15.37 12.16
CA VAL A 62 -3.73 -15.31 12.69
C VAL A 62 -3.49 -13.96 13.38
N VAL A 63 -2.85 -13.99 14.54
CA VAL A 63 -2.40 -12.79 15.26
C VAL A 63 -1.00 -12.46 14.82
N MET A 64 -0.85 -11.30 14.20
CA MET A 64 0.44 -10.72 13.83
C MET A 64 1.06 -10.05 15.06
N ASP A 65 1.58 -10.88 15.97
CA ASP A 65 2.21 -10.52 17.25
C ASP A 65 3.75 -10.51 17.20
N LYS A 66 4.32 -10.75 16.02
CA LYS A 66 5.76 -10.72 15.75
C LYS A 66 6.12 -9.47 14.92
N PRO A 67 7.19 -8.74 15.29
CA PRO A 67 7.71 -7.65 14.46
C PRO A 67 7.95 -8.09 13.03
N THR A 68 7.54 -7.24 12.09
CA THR A 68 7.72 -7.48 10.65
C THR A 68 8.47 -6.32 10.05
N SER A 69 9.65 -6.60 9.52
CA SER A 69 10.39 -5.61 8.74
C SER A 69 9.72 -5.43 7.38
N LEU A 70 9.46 -4.17 7.01
CA LEU A 70 8.89 -3.85 5.69
C LEU A 70 9.83 -4.31 4.56
N LEU A 71 11.14 -4.30 4.78
CA LEU A 71 12.14 -4.80 3.82
C LEU A 71 11.93 -6.27 3.48
N ASP A 72 11.57 -7.09 4.46
CA ASP A 72 11.39 -8.53 4.27
C ASP A 72 10.17 -8.84 3.39
N LEU A 73 9.30 -7.85 3.20
CA LEU A 73 8.10 -7.94 2.36
C LEU A 73 8.37 -7.46 0.92
N MET A 74 9.49 -6.79 0.68
CA MET A 74 9.85 -6.26 -0.63
C MET A 74 10.50 -7.35 -1.48
N TYR A 75 9.93 -7.59 -2.66
CA TYR A 75 10.49 -8.56 -3.62
C TYR A 75 11.70 -8.00 -4.37
N THR A 76 11.75 -6.67 -4.55
CA THR A 76 12.87 -5.93 -5.12
C THR A 76 13.19 -4.72 -4.25
N PRO A 77 14.48 -4.43 -4.00
CA PRO A 77 14.92 -3.24 -3.26
C PRO A 77 14.83 -1.96 -4.11
N ASP A 78 13.98 -1.95 -5.14
CA ASP A 78 13.66 -0.76 -5.93
C ASP A 78 12.74 0.11 -5.08
N LEU A 79 13.33 0.70 -4.04
CA LEU A 79 12.71 1.71 -3.22
C LEU A 79 12.71 3.00 -4.02
N HIS A 80 11.53 3.54 -4.24
CA HIS A 80 11.33 4.64 -5.17
C HIS A 80 11.18 5.99 -4.45
N GLY A 81 11.56 6.09 -3.18
CA GLY A 81 11.77 7.40 -2.55
C GLY A 81 11.66 7.37 -1.03
N LEU A 82 12.72 7.80 -0.35
CA LEU A 82 12.72 8.07 1.08
C LEU A 82 12.67 9.58 1.27
N LEU A 83 11.66 10.03 2.00
CA LEU A 83 11.53 11.42 2.44
C LEU A 83 11.76 11.48 3.94
N LYS A 84 12.72 12.30 4.36
CA LYS A 84 12.95 12.63 5.77
C LYS A 84 12.21 13.92 6.10
N GLU A 85 11.22 13.85 6.97
CA GLU A 85 10.51 15.01 7.51
C GLU A 85 10.97 15.27 8.96
N LYS A 86 10.60 16.43 9.52
CA LYS A 86 11.02 16.87 10.86
C LYS A 86 10.74 15.83 11.97
N ASN A 87 9.63 15.10 11.87
CA ASN A 87 9.17 14.16 12.91
C ASN A 87 8.90 12.74 12.39
N SER A 88 9.09 12.49 11.09
CA SER A 88 8.78 11.21 10.46
C SER A 88 9.61 10.96 9.21
N ASN A 89 9.77 9.69 8.87
CA ASN A 89 10.24 9.28 7.55
C ASN A 89 9.05 8.74 6.76
N LYS A 90 9.00 9.04 5.47
CA LYS A 90 8.05 8.47 4.52
C LYS A 90 8.78 7.71 3.44
N LEU A 91 8.17 6.65 2.96
CA LEU A 91 8.73 5.74 1.97
C LEU A 91 7.71 5.43 0.89
N LEU A 92 8.07 5.68 -0.36
CA LEU A 92 7.30 5.31 -1.54
C LEU A 92 7.84 4.01 -2.13
N LEU A 93 7.01 2.97 -2.20
CA LEU A 93 7.41 1.66 -2.72
C LEU A 93 6.25 0.89 -3.36
N TRP A 94 6.60 -0.12 -4.15
CA TRP A 94 5.65 -1.11 -4.64
C TRP A 94 5.40 -2.19 -3.59
N TYR A 95 4.15 -2.30 -3.14
CA TYR A 95 3.69 -3.30 -2.19
C TYR A 95 2.56 -4.11 -2.85
N PHE A 96 2.75 -5.43 -2.98
CA PHE A 96 1.82 -6.31 -3.70
C PHE A 96 1.37 -5.80 -5.08
N GLY A 97 2.32 -5.26 -5.85
CA GLY A 97 2.07 -4.80 -7.22
C GLY A 97 1.39 -3.44 -7.32
N ARG A 98 1.18 -2.74 -6.20
CA ARG A 98 0.58 -1.40 -6.17
C ARG A 98 1.49 -0.42 -5.44
N LEU A 99 1.35 0.87 -5.75
CA LEU A 99 2.19 1.90 -5.15
C LEU A 99 1.62 2.34 -3.80
N HIS A 100 2.46 2.38 -2.77
CA HIS A 100 2.05 2.75 -1.42
C HIS A 100 3.06 3.71 -0.77
N ILE A 101 2.53 4.54 0.12
CA ILE A 101 3.33 5.39 1.02
C ILE A 101 3.28 4.75 2.40
N PHE A 102 4.46 4.45 2.95
CA PHE A 102 4.64 4.05 4.33
C PHE A 102 5.24 5.19 5.14
N LYS A 103 4.86 5.31 6.41
CA LYS A 103 5.35 6.32 7.34
C LYS A 103 5.86 5.65 8.61
N LYS A 104 7.01 6.11 9.09
CA LYS A 104 7.62 5.73 10.36
C LYS A 104 7.89 7.01 11.17
N ALA A 105 7.52 7.04 12.45
CA ALA A 105 7.96 8.10 13.34
C ALA A 105 9.47 7.95 13.64
N LEU A 106 10.20 9.05 13.88
CA LEU A 106 11.67 8.99 14.06
C LEU A 106 12.13 8.04 15.18
N ARG A 107 11.32 7.84 16.22
CA ARG A 107 11.60 6.96 17.36
C ARG A 107 10.87 5.61 17.31
N SER A 108 10.20 5.30 16.20
CA SER A 108 9.48 4.04 16.02
C SER A 108 10.23 3.15 15.04
N GLU A 109 10.29 1.86 15.30
CA GLU A 109 10.79 0.89 14.33
C GLU A 109 9.72 0.37 13.36
N ILE A 110 8.48 0.84 13.52
CA ILE A 110 7.34 0.32 12.80
C ILE A 110 6.97 1.29 11.66
N TRP A 111 6.92 0.73 10.45
CA TRP A 111 6.36 1.40 9.29
C TRP A 111 4.88 1.11 9.19
N TYR A 112 4.06 2.16 9.06
CA TYR A 112 2.62 2.05 8.88
C TYR A 112 2.23 2.57 7.49
N PRO A 113 1.28 1.94 6.80
CA PRO A 113 0.79 2.45 5.54
C PRO A 113 -0.01 3.74 5.77
N GLU A 114 0.37 4.81 5.07
CA GLU A 114 -0.41 6.05 4.98
C GLU A 114 -1.48 5.96 3.88
N THR A 115 -1.18 5.19 2.84
CA THR A 115 -2.12 4.79 1.77
C THR A 115 -2.83 3.49 2.13
N GLN A 116 -4.11 3.33 1.80
CA GLN A 116 -4.91 2.17 2.16
C GLN A 116 -4.55 0.94 1.32
N ILE A 117 -4.28 -0.19 1.97
CA ILE A 117 -4.14 -1.50 1.31
C ILE A 117 -5.55 -2.05 1.10
N ASP A 118 -5.84 -2.61 -0.08
CA ASP A 118 -7.17 -3.12 -0.52
C ASP A 118 -8.21 -2.05 -0.95
N LEU A 119 -7.87 -0.77 -0.79
CA LEU A 119 -8.70 0.36 -1.25
C LEU A 119 -7.90 1.30 -2.14
N GLU A 120 -7.11 0.75 -3.06
CA GLU A 120 -6.09 1.53 -3.77
C GLU A 120 -6.65 2.55 -4.75
N LYS A 121 -7.90 2.37 -5.18
CA LYS A 121 -8.64 3.38 -5.96
C LYS A 121 -8.78 4.71 -5.21
N GLU A 122 -8.79 4.68 -3.87
CA GLU A 122 -8.90 5.86 -3.02
C GLU A 122 -7.53 6.54 -2.79
N ASN A 123 -6.43 5.86 -3.10
CA ASN A 123 -5.08 6.37 -2.84
C ASN A 123 -4.59 7.35 -3.91
N GLY A 124 -5.27 7.45 -5.06
CA GLY A 124 -4.76 8.17 -6.23
C GLY A 124 -4.37 9.62 -5.95
N ALA A 125 -5.23 10.38 -5.26
CA ALA A 125 -4.95 11.76 -4.91
C ALA A 125 -3.74 11.90 -3.96
N THR A 126 -3.68 11.05 -2.93
CA THR A 126 -2.58 11.04 -1.95
C THR A 126 -1.24 10.70 -2.61
N LEU A 127 -1.20 9.67 -3.45
CA LEU A 127 -0.02 9.26 -4.20
C LEU A 127 0.43 10.35 -5.17
N LEU A 128 -0.49 10.92 -5.94
CA LEU A 128 -0.19 11.97 -6.90
C LEU A 128 0.38 13.21 -6.21
N ASN A 129 -0.24 13.64 -5.10
CA ASN A 129 0.23 14.78 -4.31
C ASN A 129 1.62 14.52 -3.73
N PHE A 130 1.88 13.32 -3.21
CA PHE A 130 3.20 12.95 -2.70
C PHE A 130 4.27 13.01 -3.81
N ILE A 131 3.99 12.41 -4.97
CA ILE A 131 4.91 12.39 -6.11
C ILE A 131 5.17 13.82 -6.63
N ARG A 132 4.13 14.66 -6.77
CA ARG A 132 4.28 16.06 -7.20
C ARG A 132 5.13 16.88 -6.24
N LYS A 133 4.88 16.73 -4.94
CA LYS A 133 5.52 17.55 -3.91
C LYS A 133 6.98 17.17 -3.68
N HIS A 134 7.33 15.89 -3.85
CA HIS A 134 8.62 15.36 -3.40
C HIS A 134 9.48 14.79 -4.54
N THR A 135 8.98 14.76 -5.77
CA THR A 135 9.71 14.29 -6.95
C THR A 135 9.50 15.24 -8.11
N LYS A 136 10.33 15.12 -9.15
CA LYS A 136 10.17 15.87 -10.42
C LYS A 136 9.65 15.01 -11.57
N ILE A 137 9.26 13.77 -11.28
CA ILE A 137 8.97 12.75 -12.31
C ILE A 137 7.80 13.16 -13.21
N ILE A 138 6.81 13.82 -12.63
CA ILE A 138 5.61 14.29 -13.34
C ILE A 138 5.63 15.79 -13.61
N GLU A 139 6.75 16.48 -13.38
CA GLU A 139 6.87 17.92 -13.65
C GLU A 139 6.62 18.24 -15.14
N LYS A 140 7.11 17.39 -16.05
CA LYS A 140 6.87 17.54 -17.49
C LYS A 140 5.39 17.34 -17.83
N LEU A 141 4.73 16.40 -17.18
CA LEU A 141 3.29 16.17 -17.33
C LEU A 141 2.50 17.39 -16.82
N ASP A 142 2.83 17.91 -15.65
CA ASP A 142 2.15 19.06 -15.05
C ASP A 142 2.25 20.30 -15.96
N LYS A 143 3.43 20.59 -16.54
CA LYS A 143 3.60 21.68 -17.53
C LYS A 143 2.73 21.51 -18.77
N VAL A 144 2.56 20.27 -19.26
CA VAL A 144 1.69 19.98 -20.41
C VAL A 144 0.21 20.20 -20.05
N VAL A 145 -0.20 19.78 -18.86
CA VAL A 145 -1.57 19.99 -18.37
C VAL A 145 -1.85 21.49 -18.21
N GLU A 146 -0.95 22.23 -17.57
CA GLU A 146 -1.07 23.69 -17.39
C GLU A 146 -1.16 24.42 -18.74
N SER A 147 -0.28 24.11 -19.68
CA SER A 147 -0.28 24.73 -21.02
C SER A 147 -1.49 24.35 -21.88
N SER A 148 -2.18 23.25 -21.56
CA SER A 148 -3.41 22.85 -22.25
C SER A 148 -4.66 23.61 -21.78
N GLY A 149 -4.58 24.39 -20.69
CA GLY A 149 -5.75 25.08 -20.13
C GLY A 149 -6.73 24.16 -19.38
N ALA A 150 -6.35 22.90 -19.14
CA ALA A 150 -7.08 21.94 -18.32
C ALA A 150 -6.87 22.24 -16.83
N SER A 151 -7.52 23.29 -16.31
CA SER A 151 -7.46 23.67 -14.90
C SER A 151 -8.37 22.84 -13.97
N GLY A 152 -9.16 21.91 -14.53
CA GLY A 152 -9.96 20.96 -13.78
C GLY A 152 -9.26 19.60 -13.64
N GLY A 153 -9.39 18.95 -12.48
CA GLY A 153 -8.80 17.63 -12.25
C GLY A 153 -9.19 16.61 -13.33
N PHE A 154 -8.42 15.52 -13.49
CA PHE A 154 -8.69 14.48 -14.51
C PHE A 154 -10.16 13.99 -14.55
N GLY A 155 -10.90 14.06 -13.43
CA GLY A 155 -12.33 13.73 -13.33
C GLY A 155 -13.32 14.82 -13.80
N GLU A 156 -12.87 16.04 -14.06
CA GLU A 156 -13.64 17.12 -14.70
C GLU A 156 -13.35 17.19 -16.21
N LEU A 157 -12.18 16.71 -16.65
CA LEU A 157 -11.78 16.61 -18.06
C LEU A 157 -12.77 15.82 -18.93
N CYS A 158 -13.51 14.88 -18.33
CA CYS A 158 -14.48 14.02 -19.01
C CYS A 158 -15.95 14.36 -18.72
N ARG A 159 -16.26 15.37 -17.90
CA ARG A 159 -17.64 15.64 -17.45
C ARG A 159 -18.38 16.74 -18.21
N SER A 160 -17.70 17.58 -18.98
CA SER A 160 -18.39 18.53 -19.86
C SER A 160 -18.68 17.88 -21.23
N ILE A 161 -19.90 18.12 -21.74
CA ILE A 161 -20.47 17.62 -23.00
C ILE A 161 -19.67 18.10 -24.26
N LEU A 162 -18.52 18.75 -24.07
CA LEU A 162 -17.65 19.29 -25.11
C LEU A 162 -16.32 18.53 -25.22
N CYS A 163 -16.36 17.20 -25.25
CA CYS A 163 -15.29 16.42 -25.87
C CYS A 163 -15.32 16.62 -27.41
N ARG A 164 -14.97 17.83 -27.87
CA ARG A 164 -14.77 18.13 -29.29
C ARG A 164 -13.67 17.19 -29.80
N ALA A 165 -13.88 16.56 -30.97
CA ALA A 165 -12.94 15.57 -31.56
C ALA A 165 -11.49 16.07 -31.66
N GLU A 166 -11.33 17.39 -31.78
CA GLU A 166 -10.06 18.12 -31.78
C GLU A 166 -9.29 17.98 -30.46
N TRP A 167 -9.96 18.09 -29.32
CA TRP A 167 -9.36 17.92 -27.99
C TRP A 167 -8.96 16.48 -27.71
N ARG A 168 -9.73 15.50 -28.20
CA ARG A 168 -9.34 14.08 -28.14
C ARG A 168 -8.04 13.82 -28.89
N ARG A 169 -7.84 14.45 -30.05
CA ARG A 169 -6.61 14.31 -30.83
C ARG A 169 -5.43 14.92 -30.10
N THR A 170 -5.58 16.11 -29.54
CA THR A 170 -4.55 16.79 -28.74
C THR A 170 -4.20 15.99 -27.48
N ILE A 171 -5.20 15.52 -26.71
CA ILE A 171 -4.96 14.64 -25.57
C ILE A 171 -4.26 13.36 -26.00
N SER A 172 -4.69 12.72 -27.10
CA SER A 172 -4.08 11.47 -27.58
C SER A 172 -2.61 11.67 -27.97
N ILE A 173 -2.29 12.80 -28.64
CA ILE A 173 -0.91 13.17 -28.98
C ILE A 173 -0.10 13.43 -27.71
N LYS A 174 -0.64 14.20 -26.76
CA LYS A 174 0.04 14.49 -25.50
C LYS A 174 0.23 13.26 -24.62
N VAL A 175 -0.75 12.35 -24.54
CA VAL A 175 -0.63 11.07 -23.85
C VAL A 175 0.41 10.17 -24.52
N ALA A 176 0.48 10.14 -25.85
CA ALA A 176 1.54 9.43 -26.56
C ALA A 176 2.93 10.03 -26.28
N GLU A 177 3.06 11.37 -26.28
CA GLU A 177 4.28 12.06 -25.88
C GLU A 177 4.67 11.72 -24.42
N ILE A 178 3.71 11.67 -23.49
CA ILE A 178 3.94 11.29 -22.09
C ILE A 178 4.39 9.82 -21.98
N ASN A 179 3.75 8.91 -22.70
CA ASN A 179 4.10 7.49 -22.71
C ASN A 179 5.51 7.24 -23.28
N SER A 180 6.02 8.15 -24.10
CA SER A 180 7.39 8.12 -24.61
C SER A 180 8.43 8.66 -23.61
N LEU A 181 8.00 9.27 -22.50
CA LEU A 181 8.91 9.72 -21.45
C LEU A 181 9.34 8.54 -20.60
N THR A 182 10.62 8.21 -20.69
CA THR A 182 11.25 7.29 -19.74
C THR A 182 11.32 7.96 -18.37
N MET A 183 10.71 7.32 -17.36
CA MET A 183 10.81 7.80 -15.98
C MET A 183 12.28 7.70 -15.55
N PRO A 184 12.89 8.79 -15.02
CA PRO A 184 14.24 8.68 -14.48
C PRO A 184 14.22 7.66 -13.33
N ALA A 185 15.19 6.75 -13.35
CA ALA A 185 15.37 5.80 -12.26
C ALA A 185 15.47 6.55 -10.93
N PHE A 186 14.65 6.15 -9.96
CA PHE A 186 14.73 6.68 -8.61
C PHE A 186 16.12 6.43 -8.05
N SER A 187 16.67 7.39 -7.30
CA SER A 187 17.96 7.21 -6.64
C SER A 187 17.87 6.01 -5.67
N LYS A 188 18.84 5.09 -5.77
CA LYS A 188 18.95 3.95 -4.86
C LYS A 188 19.06 4.45 -3.41
N ILE A 189 18.22 3.94 -2.54
CA ILE A 189 18.18 4.31 -1.11
C ILE A 189 19.22 3.47 -0.36
N ASP A 190 19.95 4.08 0.59
CA ASP A 190 20.89 3.37 1.47
C ASP A 190 20.14 2.32 2.32
N PRO A 191 20.47 1.01 2.19
CA PRO A 191 19.85 -0.07 2.97
C PRO A 191 19.91 0.13 4.48
N LYS A 192 20.90 0.88 5.00
CA LYS A 192 21.06 1.15 6.44
C LYS A 192 19.90 1.97 7.02
N ILE A 193 19.20 2.76 6.21
CA ILE A 193 18.08 3.59 6.67
C ILE A 193 16.80 2.75 6.89
N LEU A 194 16.76 1.56 6.31
CA LEU A 194 15.57 0.70 6.27
C LEU A 194 15.65 -0.47 7.24
N LYS A 195 16.84 -0.76 7.77
CA LYS A 195 17.03 -1.73 8.84
C LYS A 195 16.52 -1.12 10.14
N SER A 196 15.55 -1.77 10.77
CA SER A 196 15.30 -1.55 12.19
C SER A 196 16.49 -2.09 12.96
N THR A 197 17.17 -1.25 13.72
CA THR A 197 18.19 -1.74 14.67
C THR A 197 17.48 -2.58 15.73
N SER A 198 17.73 -3.89 15.67
CA SER A 198 17.42 -4.87 16.70
C SER A 198 18.23 -4.61 17.96
#